data_AF-G7H006-F1
#
_entry.id   AF-G7H006-F1
#
_cell.length_a   1.000
_cell.length_b   1.000
_cell.length_c   1.000
_cell.angle_alpha   90.00
_cell.angle_beta   90.00
_cell.angle_gamma   90.00
#
_symmetry.space_group_name_H-M   'P 1'
#
loop_
_entity.id
_entity.type
_entity.pdbx_description
1 polymer ?
#
loop_
_entity_poly.entity_id
_entity_poly.type
_entity_poly.pdbx_seq_one_letter_code
_entity_poly.pdbx_strand_id
1 'polypeptide(L)'
;MTVPDDPDRIPSQAELDAMDLAELTHSSAESNVHYPKPVDDPGPPPPALARDAWVCWWIGAAAGLASALYMLVNVMSISDALQSRLMEGMQQTIDDAIRNRDKAPAGVEIPIPKAPADEYHGLAHTLPPAMIVSIVALLAVQFALLRAIGNHHSRNARSLFAAFVLINLVCIPVGLDLLAFSENAPLMFVIGWIQFGALVLAAVCTWRPSVGRWLPAPSPLRPTRLLRPGNA
;
A
#
# COMPACT_ATOMS: atom_id res chain seq x y z
N MET A 1 42.30 -45.31 5.38
CA MET A 1 42.20 -46.30 6.47
C MET A 1 40.71 -46.51 6.69
N THR A 2 40.12 -47.48 6.00
CA THR A 2 38.68 -47.76 6.06
C THR A 2 38.45 -48.70 7.24
N VAL A 3 37.85 -48.15 8.30
CA VAL A 3 37.39 -48.93 9.45
C VAL A 3 36.26 -49.86 8.95
N PRO A 4 36.25 -51.17 9.29
CA PRO A 4 35.14 -52.05 8.92
C PRO A 4 33.86 -51.58 9.62
N ASP A 5 32.75 -51.50 8.89
CA ASP A 5 31.43 -51.23 9.49
C ASP A 5 31.04 -52.40 10.39
N ASP A 6 31.08 -52.15 11.69
CA ASP A 6 30.60 -53.06 12.72
C ASP A 6 29.06 -52.96 12.77
N PRO A 7 28.30 -54.02 12.44
CA PRO A 7 26.85 -53.97 12.30
C PRO A 7 26.11 -53.67 13.61
N ASP A 8 26.76 -53.79 14.77
CA ASP A 8 26.18 -53.50 16.09
C ASP A 8 26.63 -52.14 16.66
N ARG A 9 27.40 -51.35 15.89
CA ARG A 9 27.86 -50.03 16.32
C ARG A 9 26.71 -49.03 16.28
N ILE A 10 26.30 -48.56 17.45
CA ILE A 10 25.34 -47.46 17.58
C ILE A 10 26.05 -46.16 17.12
N PRO A 11 25.52 -45.45 16.11
CA PRO A 11 26.11 -44.21 15.61
C PRO A 11 26.18 -43.15 16.71
N SER A 12 27.23 -42.33 16.68
CA SER A 12 27.29 -41.14 17.51
C SER A 12 26.27 -40.10 17.05
N GLN A 13 25.91 -39.17 17.93
CA GLN A 13 24.89 -38.15 17.62
C GLN A 13 25.28 -37.26 16.43
N ALA A 14 26.57 -36.99 16.22
CA ALA A 14 27.06 -36.27 15.06
C ALA A 14 26.94 -37.08 13.75
N GLU A 15 27.05 -38.40 13.81
CA GLU A 15 26.84 -39.28 12.66
C GLU A 15 25.35 -39.38 12.31
N LEU A 16 24.46 -39.43 13.33
CA LEU A 16 23.00 -39.35 13.15
C LEU A 16 22.56 -38.02 12.53
N ASP A 17 23.06 -36.89 13.01
CA ASP A 17 22.78 -35.57 12.43
C ASP A 17 23.26 -35.48 10.97
N ALA A 18 24.41 -36.07 10.65
CA ALA A 18 24.94 -36.11 9.29
C ALA A 18 24.08 -36.98 8.36
N MET A 19 23.54 -38.09 8.87
CA MET A 19 22.62 -38.97 8.13
C MET A 19 21.27 -38.29 7.91
N ASP A 20 20.70 -37.62 8.92
CA ASP A 20 19.46 -36.86 8.79
C ASP A 20 19.62 -35.68 7.82
N LEU A 21 20.74 -34.96 7.86
CA LEU A 21 21.03 -33.91 6.89
C LEU A 21 21.20 -34.47 5.47
N ALA A 22 21.82 -35.64 5.32
CA ALA A 22 21.93 -36.31 4.02
C ALA A 22 20.56 -36.73 3.47
N GLU A 23 19.67 -37.25 4.33
CA GLU A 23 18.30 -37.63 3.99
C GLU A 23 17.42 -36.43 3.64
N LEU A 24 17.55 -35.32 4.37
CA LEU A 24 16.89 -34.05 4.04
C LEU A 24 17.39 -33.50 2.70
N THR A 25 18.68 -33.65 2.40
CA THR A 25 19.25 -33.20 1.13
C THR A 25 18.78 -34.10 -0.02
N HIS A 26 18.67 -35.40 0.19
CA HIS A 26 18.18 -36.37 -0.79
C HIS A 26 16.68 -36.18 -1.05
N SER A 27 15.85 -36.09 0.00
CA SER A 27 14.42 -35.82 -0.12
C SER A 27 14.11 -34.43 -0.69
N SER A 28 14.99 -33.44 -0.47
CA SER A 28 14.91 -32.13 -1.14
C SER A 28 15.25 -32.21 -2.63
N ALA A 29 16.22 -33.04 -3.01
CA ALA A 29 16.59 -33.29 -4.42
C ALA A 29 15.54 -34.12 -5.17
N GLU A 30 14.88 -35.07 -4.49
CA GLU A 30 13.81 -35.92 -5.03
C GLU A 30 12.41 -35.29 -4.94
N SER A 31 12.28 -34.13 -4.29
CA SER A 31 11.03 -33.39 -4.24
C SER A 31 10.62 -33.01 -5.68
N ASN A 32 9.60 -33.69 -6.19
CA ASN A 32 8.95 -33.40 -7.48
C ASN A 32 8.24 -32.04 -7.51
N VAL A 33 8.32 -31.26 -6.43
CA VAL A 33 7.98 -29.84 -6.40
C VAL A 33 9.12 -29.10 -7.08
N HIS A 34 9.13 -29.11 -8.41
CA HIS A 34 9.88 -28.13 -9.17
C HIS A 34 9.37 -26.74 -8.78
N TYR A 35 10.04 -26.10 -7.83
CA TYR A 35 10.01 -24.65 -7.75
C TYR A 35 10.35 -24.14 -9.15
N PRO A 36 9.56 -23.21 -9.72
CA PRO A 36 9.90 -22.61 -10.99
C PRO A 36 11.36 -22.17 -10.91
N LYS A 37 12.22 -22.72 -11.76
CA LYS A 37 13.60 -22.22 -11.86
C LYS A 37 13.49 -20.71 -12.08
N PRO A 38 14.26 -19.88 -11.34
CA PRO A 38 14.35 -18.46 -11.64
C PRO A 38 14.56 -18.33 -13.14
N VAL A 39 13.66 -17.61 -13.81
CA VAL A 39 13.76 -17.34 -15.25
C VAL A 39 15.14 -16.73 -15.48
N ASP A 40 15.84 -17.21 -16.52
CA ASP A 40 17.10 -16.64 -16.99
C ASP A 40 17.03 -15.10 -16.98
N ASP A 41 18.16 -14.46 -16.68
CA ASP A 41 18.29 -13.01 -16.55
C ASP A 41 17.41 -12.29 -17.60
N PRO A 42 16.31 -11.63 -17.18
CA PRO A 42 15.28 -11.10 -18.09
C PRO A 42 15.77 -9.93 -18.94
N GLY A 43 17.07 -9.59 -18.81
CA GLY A 43 17.68 -8.44 -19.44
C GLY A 43 17.34 -7.14 -18.72
N PRO A 44 17.89 -6.02 -19.20
CA PRO A 44 17.74 -4.73 -18.54
C PRO A 44 16.26 -4.31 -18.46
N PRO A 45 15.86 -3.64 -17.36
CA PRO A 45 14.49 -3.17 -17.20
C PRO A 45 14.12 -2.18 -18.31
N PRO A 46 12.88 -2.25 -18.84
CA PRO A 46 12.44 -1.35 -19.90
C PRO A 46 12.46 0.12 -19.44
N PRO A 47 12.70 1.08 -20.35
CA PRO A 47 12.86 2.50 -20.00
C PRO A 47 11.62 3.11 -19.31
N ALA A 48 10.43 2.57 -19.64
CA ALA A 48 9.18 2.93 -18.97
C ALA A 48 9.22 2.69 -17.45
N LEU A 49 9.91 1.63 -17.00
CA LEU A 49 10.10 1.30 -15.59
C LEU A 49 11.38 1.93 -15.05
N ALA A 50 12.49 1.82 -15.77
CA ALA A 50 13.82 2.25 -15.32
C ALA A 50 13.96 3.77 -15.19
N ARG A 51 13.23 4.54 -16.00
CA ARG A 51 13.30 6.00 -16.04
C ARG A 51 11.95 6.65 -15.83
N ASP A 52 10.99 6.38 -16.71
CA ASP A 52 9.76 7.20 -16.77
C ASP A 52 8.93 7.07 -15.47
N ALA A 53 8.73 5.84 -14.97
CA ALA A 53 8.05 5.60 -13.69
C ALA A 53 8.79 6.25 -12.51
N TRP A 54 10.13 6.19 -12.50
CA TRP A 54 10.95 6.81 -11.46
C TRP A 54 10.87 8.34 -11.47
N VAL A 55 10.94 8.96 -12.65
CA VAL A 55 10.82 10.42 -12.79
C VAL A 55 9.44 10.89 -12.34
N CYS A 56 8.37 10.24 -12.80
CA CYS A 56 7.01 10.55 -12.37
C CYS A 56 6.83 10.34 -10.86
N TRP A 57 7.39 9.27 -10.29
CA TRP A 57 7.35 9.05 -8.86
C TRP A 57 8.12 10.12 -8.08
N TRP A 58 9.30 10.54 -8.52
CA TRP A 58 10.08 11.60 -7.87
C TRP A 58 9.37 12.95 -7.88
N ILE A 59 8.71 13.30 -8.99
CA ILE A 59 7.87 14.50 -9.08
C ILE A 59 6.75 14.44 -8.05
N GLY A 60 6.05 13.29 -7.99
CA GLY A 60 5.00 13.05 -6.99
C GLY A 60 5.52 13.10 -5.56
N ALA A 61 6.69 12.50 -5.29
CA ALA A 61 7.31 12.48 -3.98
C ALA A 61 7.74 13.88 -3.53
N ALA A 62 8.32 14.70 -4.41
CA ALA A 62 8.69 16.08 -4.11
C ALA A 62 7.46 16.93 -3.78
N ALA A 63 6.39 16.80 -4.57
CA ALA A 63 5.12 17.50 -4.33
C ALA A 63 4.44 17.05 -3.02
N GLY A 64 4.45 15.74 -2.74
CA GLY A 64 3.92 15.19 -1.50
C GLY A 64 4.72 15.59 -0.27
N LEU A 65 6.05 15.66 -0.37
CA LEU A 65 6.91 16.13 0.70
C LEU A 65 6.69 17.62 0.97
N ALA A 66 6.59 18.44 -0.09
CA ALA A 66 6.26 19.87 0.05
C ALA A 66 4.90 20.07 0.75
N SER A 67 3.90 19.25 0.40
CA SER A 67 2.58 19.24 1.04
C SER A 67 2.66 18.83 2.50
N ALA A 68 3.40 17.76 2.83
CA ALA A 68 3.59 17.31 4.19
C ALA A 68 4.32 18.36 5.05
N LEU A 69 5.36 19.01 4.52
CA LEU A 69 6.09 20.07 5.22
C LEU A 69 5.20 21.29 5.46
N TYR A 70 4.41 21.70 4.46
CA TYR A 70 3.46 22.79 4.63
C TYR A 70 2.40 22.46 5.69
N MET A 71 1.83 21.25 5.66
CA MET A 71 0.88 20.79 6.69
C MET A 71 1.52 20.74 8.08
N LEU A 72 2.79 20.33 8.18
CA LEU A 72 3.50 20.28 9.45
C LEU A 72 3.69 21.67 10.06
N VAL A 73 4.07 22.66 9.25
CA VAL A 73 4.24 24.06 9.71
C VAL A 73 2.89 24.66 10.13
N ASN A 74 1.81 24.30 9.44
CA ASN A 74 0.48 24.87 9.67
C ASN A 74 -0.46 23.95 10.46
N VAL A 75 0.07 22.94 11.17
CA VAL A 75 -0.75 21.86 11.73
C VAL A 75 -1.80 22.37 12.72
N MET A 76 -1.43 23.35 13.56
CA MET A 76 -2.34 23.94 14.55
C MET A 76 -3.46 24.73 13.89
N SER A 77 -3.12 25.57 12.90
CA SER A 77 -4.12 26.33 12.14
C SER A 77 -5.08 25.43 11.36
N ILE A 78 -4.59 24.32 10.81
CA ILE A 78 -5.42 23.34 10.09
C ILE A 78 -6.33 22.59 11.06
N SER A 79 -5.83 22.20 12.24
CA SER A 79 -6.65 21.56 13.28
C SER A 79 -7.77 22.47 13.76
N ASP A 80 -7.48 23.74 14.02
CA ASP A 80 -8.49 24.70 14.49
C ASP A 80 -9.57 24.95 13.41
N ALA A 81 -9.15 25.10 12.15
CA ALA A 81 -10.06 25.25 11.01
C ALA A 81 -10.94 23.99 10.82
N LEU A 82 -10.36 22.80 10.97
CA LEU A 82 -11.09 21.53 10.89
C LEU A 82 -12.10 21.39 12.03
N GLN A 83 -11.74 21.77 13.25
CA GLN A 83 -12.66 21.76 14.39
C GLN A 83 -13.85 22.69 14.15
N SER A 84 -13.60 23.92 13.70
CA SER A 84 -14.67 24.89 13.39
C SER A 84 -15.64 24.34 12.35
N ARG A 85 -15.14 23.68 11.30
CA ARG A 85 -15.94 23.06 10.24
C ARG A 85 -16.75 21.86 10.71
N LEU A 86 -16.18 21.00 11.56
CA LEU A 86 -16.91 19.86 12.12
C LEU A 86 -18.08 20.34 12.98
N MET A 87 -17.87 21.40 13.77
CA MET A 87 -18.93 22.05 14.53
C MET A 87 -19.99 22.68 13.62
N GLU A 88 -19.58 23.39 12.57
CA GLU A 88 -20.50 24.00 11.61
C GLU A 88 -21.33 22.94 10.85
N GLY A 89 -20.70 21.86 10.37
CA GLY A 89 -21.38 20.77 9.68
C GLY A 89 -22.35 20.02 10.59
N MET A 90 -22.01 19.84 11.87
CA MET A 90 -22.91 19.28 12.87
C MET A 90 -24.11 20.22 13.11
N GLN A 91 -23.87 21.53 13.21
CA GLN A 91 -24.94 22.51 13.36
C GLN A 91 -25.90 22.49 12.16
N GLN A 92 -25.37 22.45 10.93
CA GLN A 92 -26.19 22.33 9.72
C GLN A 92 -27.02 21.03 9.72
N THR A 93 -26.42 19.91 10.14
CA THR A 93 -27.11 18.62 10.23
C THR A 93 -28.24 18.65 11.28
N ILE A 94 -28.03 19.34 12.40
CA ILE A 94 -29.05 19.55 13.43
C ILE A 94 -30.18 20.42 12.88
N ASP A 95 -29.85 21.53 12.21
CA ASP A 95 -30.84 22.45 11.63
C ASP A 95 -31.68 21.76 10.55
N ASP A 96 -31.07 20.90 9.73
CA ASP A 96 -31.76 20.09 8.73
C ASP A 96 -32.63 19.00 9.38
N ALA A 97 -32.16 18.36 10.45
CA ALA A 97 -32.95 17.39 11.21
C ALA A 97 -34.20 18.05 11.85
N ILE A 98 -34.05 19.25 12.41
CA ILE A 98 -35.17 20.04 12.95
C ILE A 98 -36.16 20.40 11.82
N ARG A 99 -35.65 20.93 10.71
CA ARG A 99 -36.47 21.28 9.53
C ARG A 99 -37.24 20.08 8.98
N ASN A 100 -36.62 18.90 8.96
CA ASN A 100 -37.25 17.68 8.47
C ASN A 100 -38.26 17.12 9.48
N ARG A 101 -38.02 17.30 10.78
CA ARG A 101 -38.98 16.94 11.85
C ARG A 101 -40.27 17.74 11.73
N ASP A 102 -40.18 19.03 11.48
CA ASP A 102 -41.35 19.91 11.32
C ASP A 102 -42.21 19.54 10.09
N LYS A 103 -41.61 18.85 9.11
CA LYS A 103 -42.27 18.38 7.89
C LYS A 103 -42.72 16.91 7.97
N ALA A 104 -42.40 16.21 9.06
CA ALA A 104 -42.69 14.80 9.19
C ALA A 104 -44.19 14.55 9.44
N PRO A 105 -44.81 13.54 8.79
CA PRO A 105 -46.18 13.16 9.09
C PRO A 105 -46.29 12.64 10.53
N ALA A 106 -47.46 12.87 11.16
CA ALA A 106 -47.71 12.52 12.55
C ALA A 106 -47.41 11.02 12.82
N GLY A 107 -46.50 10.75 13.77
CA GLY A 107 -46.08 9.40 14.16
C GLY A 107 -44.69 8.99 13.68
N VAL A 108 -43.99 9.80 12.89
CA VAL A 108 -42.59 9.56 12.49
C VAL A 108 -41.65 10.38 13.37
N GLU A 109 -40.86 9.71 14.21
CA GLU A 109 -39.87 10.35 15.08
C GLU A 109 -38.53 10.46 14.35
N ILE A 110 -38.07 11.69 14.09
CA ILE A 110 -36.74 11.95 13.52
C ILE A 110 -35.77 12.20 14.69
N PRO A 111 -34.78 11.31 14.90
CA PRO A 111 -33.80 11.50 15.97
C PRO A 111 -32.92 12.72 15.67
N ILE A 112 -32.82 13.64 16.64
CA ILE A 112 -31.93 14.80 16.54
C ILE A 112 -30.53 14.36 16.98
N PRO A 113 -29.49 14.53 16.14
CA PRO A 113 -28.11 14.24 16.52
C PRO A 113 -27.71 15.10 17.72
N LYS A 114 -27.08 14.50 18.73
CA LYS A 114 -26.41 15.25 19.80
C LYS A 114 -24.97 15.50 19.36
N ALA A 115 -24.47 16.71 19.54
CA ALA A 115 -23.08 17.04 19.24
C ALA A 115 -22.17 16.64 20.43
N PRO A 116 -21.30 15.63 20.32
CA PRO A 116 -20.27 15.37 21.32
C PRO A 116 -19.13 16.38 21.13
N ALA A 117 -19.22 17.53 21.80
CA ALA A 117 -18.23 18.62 21.65
C ALA A 117 -16.78 18.15 21.88
N ASP A 118 -16.58 17.22 22.82
CA ASP A 118 -15.25 16.70 23.18
C ASP A 118 -14.65 15.74 22.13
N GLU A 119 -15.48 15.03 21.36
CA GLU A 119 -15.01 14.08 20.34
C GLU A 119 -14.46 14.81 19.10
N TYR A 120 -15.01 15.98 18.76
CA TYR A 120 -14.53 16.78 17.64
C TYR A 120 -13.15 17.37 17.88
N HIS A 121 -12.89 17.80 19.12
CA HIS A 121 -11.57 18.30 19.50
C HIS A 121 -10.51 17.20 19.34
N GLY A 122 -10.80 15.99 19.80
CA GLY A 122 -9.91 14.83 19.61
C GLY A 122 -9.66 14.50 18.14
N LEU A 123 -10.70 14.44 17.31
CA LEU A 123 -10.57 14.14 15.88
C LEU A 123 -9.80 15.25 15.11
N ALA A 124 -10.09 16.52 15.39
CA ALA A 124 -9.49 17.65 14.68
C ALA A 124 -7.98 17.81 14.95
N HIS A 125 -7.52 17.45 16.14
CA HIS A 125 -6.09 17.49 16.49
C HIS A 125 -5.32 16.21 16.12
N THR A 126 -5.99 15.07 15.97
CA THR A 126 -5.34 13.79 15.63
C THR A 126 -5.23 13.54 14.13
N LEU A 127 -6.21 13.99 13.35
CA LEU A 127 -6.30 13.70 11.92
C LEU A 127 -5.18 14.36 11.09
N PRO A 128 -4.82 15.65 11.27
CA PRO A 128 -3.76 16.27 10.50
C PRO A 128 -2.37 15.64 10.70
N PRO A 129 -1.92 15.35 11.95
CA PRO A 129 -0.68 14.60 12.16
C PRO A 129 -0.70 13.20 11.55
N ALA A 130 -1.82 12.47 11.70
CA ALA A 130 -1.97 11.13 11.12
C ALA A 130 -1.86 11.15 9.58
N MET A 131 -2.40 12.19 8.93
CA MET A 131 -2.29 12.40 7.48
C MET A 131 -0.84 12.65 7.05
N ILE A 132 -0.09 13.47 7.79
CA ILE A 132 1.34 13.73 7.50
C ILE A 132 2.13 12.42 7.56
N VAL A 133 1.95 11.65 8.64
CA VAL A 133 2.61 10.34 8.79
C VAL A 133 2.21 9.39 7.66
N SER A 134 0.92 9.37 7.30
CA SER A 134 0.41 8.52 6.21
C SER A 134 1.00 8.88 4.86
N ILE A 135 1.14 10.17 4.52
CA ILE A 135 1.76 10.61 3.26
C ILE A 135 3.20 10.10 3.17
N VAL A 136 3.99 10.31 4.22
CA VAL A 136 5.41 9.90 4.25
C VAL A 136 5.53 8.38 4.19
N ALA A 137 4.73 7.65 4.96
CA ALA A 137 4.73 6.19 4.97
C ALA A 137 4.33 5.60 3.60
N LEU A 138 3.26 6.11 2.98
CA LEU A 138 2.82 5.68 1.66
C LEU A 138 3.88 5.94 0.59
N LEU A 139 4.53 7.11 0.61
CA LEU A 139 5.64 7.40 -0.31
C LEU A 139 6.82 6.44 -0.10
N ALA A 140 7.21 6.17 1.14
CA ALA A 140 8.30 5.24 1.45
C ALA A 140 8.00 3.80 0.98
N VAL A 141 6.76 3.33 1.20
CA VAL A 141 6.33 2.01 0.72
C VAL A 141 6.31 1.96 -0.82
N GLN A 142 5.80 3.01 -1.47
CA GLN A 142 5.81 3.10 -2.94
C GLN A 142 7.24 3.08 -3.50
N PHE A 143 8.19 3.78 -2.87
CA PHE A 143 9.61 3.73 -3.24
C PHE A 143 10.17 2.31 -3.15
N ALA A 144 9.95 1.63 -2.01
CA ALA A 144 10.43 0.28 -1.79
C ALA A 144 9.85 -0.69 -2.81
N LEU A 145 8.55 -0.57 -3.12
CA LEU A 145 7.88 -1.39 -4.12
C LEU A 145 8.39 -1.11 -5.53
N LEU A 146 8.59 0.16 -5.91
CA LEU A 146 9.14 0.51 -7.24
C LEU A 146 10.55 -0.05 -7.43
N ARG A 147 11.39 0.03 -6.39
CA ARG A 147 12.71 -0.62 -6.35
C ARG A 147 12.61 -2.14 -6.40
N ALA A 148 11.65 -2.74 -5.70
CA ALA A 148 11.44 -4.18 -5.70
C ALA A 148 10.99 -4.71 -7.07
N ILE A 149 10.19 -3.96 -7.83
CA ILE A 149 9.82 -4.33 -9.22
C ILE A 149 11.06 -4.41 -10.10
N GLY A 150 11.97 -3.43 -9.97
CA GLY A 150 13.22 -3.39 -10.74
C GLY A 150 14.20 -4.50 -10.37
N ASN A 151 14.39 -4.75 -9.08
CA ASN A 151 15.42 -5.69 -8.59
C ASN A 151 14.98 -7.15 -8.56
N HIS A 152 13.72 -7.41 -8.19
CA HIS A 152 13.21 -8.78 -7.99
C HIS A 152 12.29 -9.24 -9.11
N HIS A 153 12.10 -8.42 -10.14
CA HIS A 153 11.31 -8.80 -11.31
C HIS A 153 9.90 -9.30 -10.94
N SER A 154 9.28 -8.69 -9.93
CA SER A 154 8.07 -9.22 -9.30
C SER A 154 6.80 -8.57 -9.81
N ARG A 155 5.90 -9.39 -10.36
CA ARG A 155 4.56 -8.96 -10.80
C ARG A 155 3.66 -8.57 -9.62
N ASN A 156 3.88 -9.19 -8.45
CA ASN A 156 3.18 -8.88 -7.20
C ASN A 156 3.62 -7.53 -6.64
N ALA A 157 4.91 -7.20 -6.72
CA ALA A 157 5.38 -5.87 -6.32
C ALA A 157 4.72 -4.77 -7.17
N ARG A 158 4.47 -5.04 -8.47
CA ARG A 158 3.75 -4.11 -9.36
C ARG A 158 2.29 -3.93 -8.97
N SER A 159 1.55 -5.00 -8.67
CA SER A 159 0.15 -4.89 -8.25
C SER A 159 0.04 -4.19 -6.90
N LEU A 160 0.92 -4.50 -5.95
CA LEU A 160 1.00 -3.80 -4.67
C LEU A 160 1.34 -2.32 -4.85
N PHE A 161 2.31 -1.99 -5.71
CA PHE A 161 2.64 -0.59 -6.02
C PHE A 161 1.41 0.18 -6.52
N ALA A 162 0.67 -0.39 -7.47
CA ALA A 162 -0.55 0.22 -7.99
C ALA A 162 -1.64 0.37 -6.90
N ALA A 163 -1.80 -0.62 -6.03
CA ALA A 163 -2.74 -0.55 -4.91
C ALA A 163 -2.37 0.59 -3.93
N PHE A 164 -1.09 0.71 -3.56
CA PHE A 164 -0.62 1.80 -2.71
C PHE A 164 -0.68 3.18 -3.38
N VAL A 165 -0.53 3.25 -4.71
CA VAL A 165 -0.80 4.47 -5.47
C VAL A 165 -2.28 4.82 -5.39
N LEU A 166 -3.19 3.86 -5.59
CA LEU A 166 -4.64 4.11 -5.48
C LEU A 166 -5.05 4.57 -4.08
N ILE A 167 -4.52 3.95 -3.03
CA ILE A 167 -4.76 4.38 -1.65
C ILE A 167 -4.32 5.83 -1.47
N ASN A 168 -3.12 6.18 -1.96
CA ASN A 168 -2.60 7.54 -1.88
C ASN A 168 -3.45 8.53 -2.69
N LEU A 169 -3.94 8.14 -3.87
CA LEU A 169 -4.82 8.96 -4.70
C LEU A 169 -6.16 9.28 -4.02
N VAL A 170 -6.66 8.41 -3.14
CA VAL A 170 -7.87 8.70 -2.33
C VAL A 170 -7.55 9.68 -1.20
N CYS A 171 -6.35 9.59 -0.62
CA CYS A 171 -5.91 10.49 0.45
C CYS A 171 -5.62 11.92 -0.04
N ILE A 172 -5.16 12.10 -1.29
CA ILE A 172 -4.76 13.41 -1.82
C ILE A 172 -5.91 14.43 -1.86
N PRO A 173 -7.11 14.12 -2.41
CA PRO A 173 -8.24 15.05 -2.38
C PRO A 173 -8.66 15.46 -0.96
N VAL A 174 -8.61 14.52 -0.01
CA VAL A 174 -8.90 14.81 1.41
C VAL A 174 -7.88 15.78 2.00
N GLY A 175 -6.59 15.58 1.69
CA GLY A 175 -5.54 16.51 2.09
C GLY A 175 -5.64 17.88 1.40
N LEU A 176 -6.05 17.90 0.13
CA LEU A 176 -6.27 19.13 -0.63
C LEU A 176 -7.43 19.95 -0.11
N ASP A 177 -8.53 19.29 0.29
CA ASP A 177 -9.67 19.94 0.92
C ASP A 177 -9.22 20.61 2.23
N LEU A 178 -8.48 19.88 3.08
CA LEU A 178 -7.87 20.42 4.30
C LEU A 178 -6.95 21.65 4.03
N LEU A 179 -6.18 21.63 2.95
CA LEU A 179 -5.26 22.71 2.57
C LEU A 179 -5.97 23.94 1.99
N ALA A 180 -7.04 23.74 1.22
CA ALA A 180 -7.85 24.79 0.62
C ALA A 180 -8.55 25.67 1.67
N PHE A 181 -8.71 25.18 2.90
CA PHE A 181 -9.23 25.97 4.03
C PHE A 181 -8.23 26.95 4.62
N SER A 182 -6.92 26.78 4.38
CA SER A 182 -5.97 27.86 4.62
C SER A 182 -6.01 28.78 3.40
N GLU A 183 -6.68 29.93 3.51
CA GLU A 183 -6.79 30.97 2.46
C GLU A 183 -5.42 31.38 1.86
N ASN A 184 -4.34 30.98 2.49
CA ASN A 184 -2.97 31.39 2.24
C ASN A 184 -2.25 30.62 1.12
N ALA A 185 -2.86 29.60 0.49
CA ALA A 185 -2.09 28.72 -0.40
C ALA A 185 -2.83 28.11 -1.61
N PRO A 186 -3.29 28.94 -2.59
CA PRO A 186 -3.74 28.42 -3.89
C PRO A 186 -2.64 27.63 -4.62
N LEU A 187 -1.37 27.92 -4.34
CA LEU A 187 -0.23 27.18 -4.87
C LEU A 187 -0.19 25.72 -4.38
N MET A 188 -0.57 25.46 -3.13
CA MET A 188 -0.56 24.11 -2.55
C MET A 188 -1.65 23.24 -3.17
N PHE A 189 -2.77 23.85 -3.57
CA PHE A 189 -3.80 23.16 -4.34
C PHE A 189 -3.25 22.65 -5.68
N VAL A 190 -2.51 23.50 -6.39
CA VAL A 190 -1.85 23.10 -7.65
C VAL A 190 -0.81 22.00 -7.41
N ILE A 191 -0.01 22.11 -6.35
CA ILE A 191 1.00 21.11 -5.99
C ILE A 191 0.36 19.74 -5.70
N GLY A 192 -0.76 19.69 -4.99
CA GLY A 192 -1.45 18.42 -4.74
C GLY A 192 -2.03 17.78 -6.00
N TRP A 193 -2.52 18.58 -6.96
CA TRP A 193 -2.93 18.06 -8.28
C TRP A 193 -1.74 17.59 -9.12
N ILE A 194 -0.60 18.26 -9.04
CA ILE A 194 0.64 17.79 -9.66
C ILE A 194 1.05 16.44 -9.05
N GLN A 195 1.00 16.31 -7.72
CA GLN A 195 1.25 15.04 -7.04
C GLN A 195 0.30 13.94 -7.54
N PHE A 196 -0.99 14.24 -7.61
CA PHE A 196 -2.01 13.32 -8.10
C PHE A 196 -1.68 12.82 -9.52
N GLY A 197 -1.48 13.75 -10.46
CA GLY A 197 -1.16 13.42 -11.86
C GLY A 197 0.15 12.65 -12.01
N ALA A 198 1.18 13.02 -11.25
CA ALA A 198 2.48 12.38 -11.28
C ALA A 198 2.41 10.92 -10.77
N LEU A 199 1.66 10.65 -9.71
CA LEU A 199 1.46 9.28 -9.19
C LEU A 199 0.63 8.41 -10.15
N VAL A 200 -0.41 8.97 -10.78
CA VAL A 200 -1.17 8.28 -11.84
C VAL A 200 -0.25 7.91 -13.00
N LEU A 201 0.55 8.86 -13.48
CA LEU A 201 1.51 8.61 -14.57
C LEU A 201 2.54 7.55 -14.17
N ALA A 202 3.06 7.58 -12.94
CA ALA A 202 3.98 6.56 -12.44
C ALA A 202 3.33 5.16 -12.47
N ALA A 203 2.07 5.03 -12.02
CA ALA A 203 1.33 3.77 -12.11
C ALA A 203 1.13 3.33 -13.56
N VAL A 204 0.68 4.22 -14.46
CA VAL A 204 0.48 3.91 -15.88
C VAL A 204 1.79 3.44 -16.54
N CYS A 205 2.92 4.07 -16.23
CA CYS A 205 4.24 3.67 -16.71
C CYS A 205 4.59 2.22 -16.34
N THR A 206 4.27 1.78 -15.12
CA THR A 206 4.48 0.38 -14.69
C THR A 206 3.54 -0.62 -15.38
N TRP A 207 2.40 -0.16 -15.89
CA TRP A 207 1.41 -0.99 -16.60
C TRP A 207 1.59 -1.03 -18.12
N ARG A 208 2.56 -0.31 -18.67
CA ARG A 208 2.81 -0.33 -20.12
C ARG A 208 3.08 -1.76 -20.61
N PRO A 209 2.64 -2.11 -21.84
CA PRO A 209 2.85 -3.45 -22.41
C PRO A 209 4.31 -3.92 -22.39
N SER A 210 5.27 -3.00 -22.54
CA SER A 210 6.71 -3.29 -22.44
C SER A 210 7.10 -3.87 -21.08
N VAL A 211 6.57 -3.33 -19.99
CA VAL A 211 6.81 -3.82 -18.61
C VAL A 211 6.08 -5.14 -18.39
N GLY A 212 4.86 -5.27 -18.91
CA GLY A 212 4.07 -6.50 -18.79
C GLY A 212 4.68 -7.71 -19.52
N ARG A 213 5.40 -7.48 -20.61
CA ARG A 213 6.16 -8.52 -21.34
C ARG A 213 7.49 -8.84 -20.68
N TRP A 214 8.12 -7.84 -20.06
CA TRP A 214 9.34 -8.05 -19.30
C TRP A 214 9.05 -8.92 -18.07
N LEU A 215 8.04 -8.56 -17.27
CA LEU A 215 7.66 -9.28 -16.05
C LEU A 215 7.30 -10.76 -16.29
N PRO A 216 7.49 -11.63 -15.28
CA PRO A 216 7.34 -13.06 -15.44
C PRO A 216 5.89 -13.39 -15.78
N ALA A 217 5.69 -14.45 -16.57
CA ALA A 217 4.36 -14.90 -16.97
C ALA A 217 3.47 -15.08 -15.71
N PRO A 218 2.17 -14.77 -15.80
CA PRO A 218 1.28 -15.08 -14.69
C PRO A 218 1.39 -16.58 -14.46
N SER A 219 1.65 -17.01 -13.23
CA SER A 219 1.56 -18.42 -12.88
C SER A 219 0.08 -18.70 -12.61
N PRO A 220 -0.70 -19.24 -13.57
CA PRO A 220 -2.02 -19.72 -13.22
C PRO A 220 -1.79 -20.86 -12.22
N LEU A 221 -2.34 -20.72 -11.02
CA LEU A 221 -2.61 -21.87 -10.18
C LEU A 221 -3.56 -22.76 -10.98
N ARG A 222 -3.03 -23.71 -11.75
CA ARG A 222 -3.86 -24.68 -12.48
C ARG A 222 -4.54 -25.54 -11.41
N PRO A 223 -5.87 -25.44 -11.23
CA PRO A 223 -6.57 -26.20 -10.20
C PRO A 223 -6.55 -27.72 -10.46
N THR A 224 -6.12 -28.14 -11.65
CA THR A 224 -6.04 -29.55 -12.05
C THR A 224 -4.92 -30.35 -11.39
N ARG A 225 -3.98 -29.73 -10.65
CA ARG A 225 -2.97 -30.47 -9.87
C ARG A 225 -3.40 -30.81 -8.44
N LEU A 226 -4.50 -30.23 -7.94
CA LEU A 226 -5.06 -30.53 -6.61
C LEU A 226 -6.10 -31.66 -6.65
N LEU A 227 -6.59 -32.02 -7.83
CA LEU A 227 -7.50 -33.16 -8.03
C LEU A 227 -6.73 -34.29 -8.72
N ARG A 228 -5.88 -35.00 -7.97
CA ARG A 228 -5.49 -36.36 -8.34
C ARG A 228 -6.37 -37.31 -7.53
N PRO A 229 -7.44 -37.90 -8.10
CA PRO A 229 -8.07 -39.05 -7.50
C PRO A 229 -7.18 -40.26 -7.79
N GLY A 230 -6.74 -40.95 -6.74
CA GLY A 230 -6.07 -42.25 -6.86
C GLY A 230 -4.89 -42.41 -5.90
N ASN A 231 -5.18 -43.00 -4.74
CA ASN A 231 -4.53 -44.20 -4.21
C ASN A 231 -5.44 -44.77 -3.12
N ALA A 232 -6.39 -45.59 -3.58
CA ALA A 232 -6.93 -46.71 -2.81
C ALA A 232 -6.06 -47.94 -3.12
#